data_AF-A0AAV7KIH4-F1
#
_entry.id   AF-A0AAV7KIH4-F1
#
_cell.length_a   1.000
_cell.length_b   1.000
_cell.length_c   1.000
_cell.angle_alpha   90.00
_cell.angle_beta   90.00
_cell.angle_gamma   90.00
#
_symmetry.space_group_name_H-M   'P 1'
#
loop_
_entity.id
_entity.type
_entity.pdbx_description
1 polymer ?
#
loop_
_entity_poly.entity_id
_entity_poly.type
_entity_poly.pdbx_seq_one_letter_code
_entity_poly.pdbx_strand_id
1 'polypeptide(L)'
;MIRIGAKYGNVSASNILPGRKAISKSTVEQINTIKQDICSRLQDPIQRDAVAFTTDLWTDNGTDESDIGKELWTLKRAMYACKVFPKIKTSENIEFELDQILTEVYCDPTNTPVTTDKGANMVAATAQKIRIDCACHRINTAIKTGWERAMMENEELDQLHDDVNKAVTFAKKSSGIQSELPISLKRGGKTRPWRSLYSMFNSILQSYGKLSDILTEKNKAYIVAGIDLNLLAIVTKFFEKLNRIFDILEFGSIASIQNVAPSYYALQNAWEIETDDDPLTRILRRIMTEELVQKVWTSLNSIHFIAAYLDPTLKSFLFSEE
;
A
#
# COMPACT_ATOMS: atom_id res chain seq x y z
N MET A 1 39.60 20.44 -2.74
CA MET A 1 39.93 20.01 -1.36
C MET A 1 38.67 20.11 -0.52
N ILE A 2 38.46 19.17 0.40
CA ILE A 2 37.34 19.16 1.36
C ILE A 2 37.90 19.60 2.71
N ARG A 3 37.17 20.48 3.41
CA ARG A 3 37.54 20.92 4.76
C ARG A 3 36.96 19.95 5.78
N ILE A 4 37.80 19.12 6.41
CA ILE A 4 37.36 18.15 7.43
C ILE A 4 37.83 18.58 8.81
N GLY A 5 36.98 19.40 9.45
CA GLY A 5 37.12 19.81 10.83
C GLY A 5 38.41 20.57 11.17
N ALA A 6 38.58 20.86 12.46
CA ALA A 6 39.75 21.59 12.97
C ALA A 6 41.04 20.75 12.96
N LYS A 7 40.92 19.41 12.99
CA LYS A 7 42.07 18.48 13.13
C LYS A 7 42.81 18.22 11.81
N TYR A 8 42.10 18.18 10.68
CA TYR A 8 42.68 17.74 9.40
C TYR A 8 42.71 18.83 8.32
N GLY A 9 42.10 19.99 8.57
CA GLY A 9 42.18 21.13 7.66
C GLY A 9 41.63 20.83 6.27
N ASN A 10 42.33 21.31 5.23
CA ASN A 10 41.97 21.05 3.84
C ASN A 10 42.68 19.80 3.33
N VAL A 11 41.90 18.79 2.95
CA VAL A 11 42.40 17.48 2.50
C VAL A 11 41.82 17.14 1.13
N SER A 12 42.57 16.39 0.32
CA SER A 12 42.07 15.97 -0.99
C SER A 12 40.93 14.96 -0.84
N ALA A 13 39.84 15.15 -1.60
CA ALA A 13 38.70 14.24 -1.60
C ALA A 13 39.11 12.79 -1.94
N SER A 14 40.08 12.64 -2.86
CA SER A 14 40.64 11.36 -3.27
C SER A 14 41.29 10.56 -2.14
N ASN A 15 41.73 11.25 -1.08
CA ASN A 15 42.47 10.63 0.02
C ASN A 15 41.56 10.27 1.20
N ILE A 16 40.26 10.60 1.12
CA ILE A 16 39.30 10.46 2.22
C ILE A 16 38.12 9.60 1.79
N LEU A 17 37.61 9.84 0.59
CA LEU A 17 36.45 9.13 0.10
C LEU A 17 36.85 7.68 -0.23
N PRO A 18 36.23 6.68 0.43
CA PRO A 18 36.51 5.29 0.10
C PRO A 18 36.10 5.01 -1.35
N GLY A 19 36.94 4.26 -2.06
CA GLY A 19 36.58 3.81 -3.40
C GLY A 19 35.35 2.89 -3.37
N ARG A 20 34.65 2.78 -4.50
CA ARG A 20 33.44 1.93 -4.66
C ARG A 20 33.60 0.51 -4.08
N LYS A 21 34.77 -0.12 -4.31
CA LYS A 21 35.06 -1.47 -3.79
C LYS A 21 35.12 -1.52 -2.26
N ALA A 22 35.69 -0.50 -1.62
CA ALA A 22 35.78 -0.42 -0.16
C ALA A 22 34.39 -0.22 0.46
N ILE A 23 33.56 0.65 -0.13
CA ILE A 23 32.16 0.81 0.27
C ILE A 23 31.42 -0.52 0.13
N SER A 24 31.45 -1.14 -1.04
CA SER A 24 30.72 -2.40 -1.29
C SER A 24 31.14 -3.51 -0.33
N LYS A 25 32.43 -3.66 -0.04
CA LYS A 25 32.93 -4.65 0.92
C LYS A 25 32.42 -4.36 2.33
N SER A 26 32.57 -3.11 2.80
CA SER A 26 32.08 -2.69 4.12
C SER A 26 30.57 -2.88 4.25
N THR A 27 29.79 -2.58 3.21
CA THR A 27 28.33 -2.77 3.22
C THR A 27 27.96 -4.24 3.34
N VAL A 28 28.64 -5.15 2.61
CA VAL A 28 28.39 -6.59 2.71
C VAL A 28 28.73 -7.11 4.11
N GLU A 29 29.84 -6.66 4.70
CA GLU A 29 30.23 -7.04 6.07
C GLU A 29 29.20 -6.56 7.10
N GLN A 30 28.72 -5.33 6.96
CA GLN A 30 27.66 -4.78 7.82
C GLN A 30 26.34 -5.54 7.66
N ILE A 31 25.92 -5.86 6.44
CA ILE A 31 24.70 -6.65 6.19
C ILE A 31 24.79 -8.02 6.83
N ASN A 32 25.93 -8.71 6.69
CA ASN A 32 26.12 -10.02 7.31
C ASN A 32 26.07 -9.94 8.84
N THR A 33 26.64 -8.88 9.42
CA THR A 33 26.56 -8.62 10.86
C THR A 33 25.11 -8.39 11.30
N ILE A 34 24.34 -7.59 10.55
CA ILE A 34 22.92 -7.33 10.83
C ILE A 34 22.10 -8.61 10.71
N LYS A 35 22.35 -9.45 9.70
CA LYS A 35 21.66 -10.74 9.56
C LYS A 35 21.92 -11.65 10.76
N GLN A 36 23.17 -11.73 11.22
CA GLN A 36 23.51 -12.49 12.41
C GLN A 36 22.83 -11.94 13.67
N ASP A 37 22.78 -10.61 13.84
CA ASP A 37 22.02 -9.97 14.92
C ASP A 37 20.54 -10.35 14.86
N ILE A 38 19.89 -10.25 13.70
CA ILE A 38 18.48 -10.63 13.50
C ILE A 38 18.27 -12.08 13.90
N CYS A 39 19.06 -13.01 13.38
CA CYS A 39 18.91 -14.44 13.71
C CYS A 39 19.09 -14.70 15.21
N SER A 40 20.06 -14.05 15.86
CA SER A 40 20.25 -14.19 17.31
C SER A 40 19.05 -13.67 18.11
N ARG A 41 18.43 -12.58 17.66
CA ARG A 41 17.26 -11.97 18.32
C ARG A 41 15.97 -12.77 18.10
N LEU A 42 15.91 -13.62 17.07
CA LEU A 42 14.76 -14.46 16.77
C LEU A 42 14.73 -15.76 17.58
N GLN A 43 15.86 -16.18 18.19
CA GLN A 43 15.94 -17.47 18.89
C GLN A 43 14.85 -17.64 19.96
N ASP A 44 14.67 -16.68 20.87
CA ASP A 44 13.64 -16.75 21.91
C ASP A 44 12.21 -16.61 21.35
N PRO A 45 11.90 -15.62 20.47
CA PRO A 45 10.58 -15.53 19.83
C PRO A 45 10.15 -16.79 19.06
N ILE A 46 11.06 -17.47 18.36
CA ILE A 46 10.77 -18.71 17.62
C ILE A 46 10.29 -19.80 18.58
N GLN A 47 10.92 -19.96 19.74
CA GLN A 47 10.53 -20.97 20.74
C GLN A 47 9.17 -20.69 21.39
N ARG A 48 8.61 -19.49 21.19
CA ARG A 48 7.34 -19.04 21.76
C ARG A 48 6.25 -18.87 20.70
N ASP A 49 6.48 -19.33 19.47
CA ASP A 49 5.59 -19.14 18.32
C ASP A 49 5.21 -17.66 18.09
N ALA A 50 6.15 -16.75 18.39
CA ALA A 50 5.93 -15.30 18.40
C ALA A 50 6.57 -14.59 17.19
N VAL A 51 6.68 -15.29 16.06
CA VAL A 51 7.28 -14.78 14.81
C VAL A 51 6.28 -14.92 13.68
N ALA A 52 6.16 -13.86 12.87
CA ALA A 52 5.41 -13.86 11.63
C ALA A 52 6.21 -13.16 10.54
N PHE A 53 5.97 -13.55 9.30
CA PHE A 53 6.61 -12.98 8.12
C PHE A 53 5.60 -12.23 7.26
N THR A 54 6.03 -11.14 6.66
CA THR A 54 5.29 -10.45 5.60
C THR A 54 6.12 -10.52 4.34
N THR A 55 5.53 -10.88 3.21
CA THR A 55 6.21 -10.84 1.92
C THR A 55 5.48 -9.92 0.96
N ASP A 56 6.25 -9.10 0.26
CA ASP A 56 5.76 -8.25 -0.81
C ASP A 56 6.52 -8.63 -2.08
N LEU A 57 5.80 -8.90 -3.16
CA LEU A 57 6.37 -9.30 -4.45
C LEU A 57 5.87 -8.34 -5.52
N TRP A 58 6.64 -7.29 -5.77
CA TRP A 58 6.34 -6.34 -6.83
C TRP A 58 7.21 -6.56 -8.07
N THR A 59 6.88 -5.86 -9.15
CA THR A 59 7.73 -5.74 -10.34
C THR A 59 8.25 -4.32 -10.35
N ASP A 60 9.57 -4.16 -10.30
CA ASP A 60 10.21 -2.87 -10.06
C ASP A 60 10.28 -1.99 -11.32
N ASN A 61 9.98 -0.70 -11.15
CA ASN A 61 10.20 0.42 -12.08
C ASN A 61 10.78 1.66 -11.35
N GLY A 62 11.27 1.54 -10.12
CA GLY A 62 11.83 2.61 -9.28
C GLY A 62 11.73 2.27 -7.79
N THR A 63 12.88 2.29 -7.10
CA THR A 63 13.11 1.80 -5.73
C THR A 63 12.73 2.81 -4.64
N ASP A 64 12.20 2.32 -3.51
CA ASP A 64 12.12 3.05 -2.23
C ASP A 64 12.40 2.12 -1.03
N GLU A 65 13.07 2.65 0.01
CA GLU A 65 13.67 1.97 1.20
C GLU A 65 12.99 2.37 2.54
N SER A 66 13.28 1.64 3.66
CA SER A 66 13.33 2.06 5.11
C SER A 66 13.10 0.86 6.08
N ASP A 67 13.15 0.90 7.43
CA ASP A 67 14.19 1.20 8.46
C ASP A 67 13.79 0.52 9.82
N ILE A 68 14.72 0.27 10.78
CA ILE A 68 14.59 -0.60 12.01
C ILE A 68 14.56 0.17 13.37
N GLY A 69 13.88 -0.37 14.40
CA GLY A 69 13.88 0.11 15.81
C GLY A 69 13.91 -1.00 16.90
N LYS A 70 14.18 -0.63 18.17
CA LYS A 70 14.60 -1.50 19.33
C LYS A 70 13.71 -1.37 20.59
N GLU A 71 13.76 -2.40 21.45
CA GLU A 71 13.38 -2.53 22.90
C GLU A 71 11.98 -3.05 23.35
N LEU A 72 11.96 -3.64 24.55
CA LEU A 72 10.97 -4.58 25.10
C LEU A 72 9.57 -3.95 25.20
N TRP A 73 8.53 -4.69 24.78
CA TRP A 73 7.12 -4.27 24.56
C TRP A 73 6.83 -3.53 23.25
N THR A 74 7.84 -3.26 22.42
CA THR A 74 7.60 -2.75 21.06
C THR A 74 7.52 -3.89 20.04
N LEU A 75 6.60 -3.78 19.08
CA LEU A 75 6.59 -4.64 17.90
C LEU A 75 7.94 -4.48 17.20
N LYS A 76 8.71 -5.57 17.13
CA LYS A 76 10.00 -5.57 16.44
C LYS A 76 9.78 -5.99 14.99
N ARG A 77 10.25 -5.16 14.07
CA ARG A 77 10.33 -5.49 12.64
C ARG A 77 11.78 -5.44 12.17
N ALA A 78 12.12 -6.30 11.22
CA ALA A 78 13.39 -6.25 10.51
C ALA A 78 13.19 -6.72 9.07
N MET A 79 13.72 -5.97 8.10
CA MET A 79 13.81 -6.47 6.73
C MET A 79 14.99 -7.44 6.65
N TYR A 80 14.69 -8.74 6.48
CA TYR A 80 15.73 -9.76 6.39
C TYR A 80 16.32 -9.87 4.98
N ALA A 81 15.48 -9.76 3.96
CA ALA A 81 15.88 -9.88 2.57
C ALA A 81 15.05 -8.95 1.67
N CYS A 82 15.73 -8.27 0.75
CA CYS A 82 15.15 -7.65 -0.44
C CYS A 82 16.02 -8.10 -1.61
N LYS A 83 15.49 -8.99 -2.45
CA LYS A 83 16.26 -9.63 -3.53
C LYS A 83 15.52 -9.41 -4.85
N VAL A 84 16.29 -9.16 -5.91
CA VAL A 84 15.76 -9.26 -7.27
C VAL A 84 15.44 -10.73 -7.51
N PHE A 85 14.18 -11.04 -7.84
CA PHE A 85 13.75 -12.40 -8.14
C PHE A 85 14.24 -12.80 -9.53
N PRO A 86 15.29 -13.64 -9.66
CA PRO A 86 15.98 -13.83 -10.93
C PRO A 86 15.28 -14.86 -11.84
N LYS A 87 14.34 -15.62 -11.27
CA LYS A 87 13.61 -16.70 -11.94
C LYS A 87 12.26 -16.20 -12.46
N ILE A 88 11.61 -17.00 -13.31
CA ILE A 88 10.20 -16.80 -13.63
C ILE A 88 9.40 -16.96 -12.33
N LYS A 89 8.47 -16.02 -12.07
CA LYS A 89 7.64 -15.94 -10.86
C LYS A 89 6.58 -17.06 -10.79
N THR A 90 6.97 -18.32 -10.89
CA THR A 90 6.08 -19.48 -10.68
C THR A 90 5.89 -19.76 -9.19
N SER A 91 4.84 -20.50 -8.83
CA SER A 91 4.56 -20.91 -7.46
C SER A 91 5.73 -21.66 -6.82
N GLU A 92 6.33 -22.59 -7.53
CA GLU A 92 7.39 -23.48 -7.03
C GLU A 92 8.66 -22.68 -6.73
N ASN A 93 8.98 -21.71 -7.60
CA ASN A 93 10.13 -20.84 -7.40
C ASN A 93 9.91 -19.91 -6.22
N ILE A 94 8.70 -19.38 -6.04
CA ILE A 94 8.37 -18.50 -4.92
C ILE A 94 8.42 -19.27 -3.60
N GLU A 95 7.83 -20.47 -3.55
CA GLU A 95 7.85 -21.35 -2.39
C GLU A 95 9.29 -21.68 -1.98
N PHE A 96 10.13 -22.10 -2.95
CA PHE A 96 11.53 -22.41 -2.69
C PHE A 96 12.29 -21.22 -2.07
N GLU A 97 12.15 -20.02 -2.62
CA GLU A 97 12.86 -18.84 -2.09
C GLU A 97 12.33 -18.42 -0.71
N LEU A 98 11.02 -18.55 -0.48
CA LEU A 98 10.42 -18.28 0.83
C LEU A 98 10.93 -19.27 1.89
N ASP A 99 10.98 -20.56 1.55
CA ASP A 99 11.44 -21.62 2.44
C ASP A 99 12.92 -21.49 2.75
N GLN A 100 13.73 -21.09 1.75
CA GLN A 100 15.13 -20.75 1.98
C GLN A 100 15.27 -19.59 2.97
N ILE A 101 14.50 -18.51 2.81
CA ILE A 101 14.55 -17.36 3.72
C ILE A 101 14.14 -17.75 5.14
N LEU A 102 13.04 -18.50 5.30
CA LEU A 102 12.56 -18.95 6.62
C LEU A 102 13.59 -19.89 7.28
N THR A 103 14.18 -20.79 6.50
CA THR A 103 15.23 -21.71 7.00
C THR A 103 16.50 -20.96 7.40
N GLU A 104 16.92 -19.93 6.64
CA GLU A 104 18.09 -19.10 6.96
C GLU A 104 17.95 -18.40 8.32
N VAL A 105 16.73 -18.08 8.75
CA VAL A 105 16.44 -17.46 10.07
C VAL A 105 15.99 -18.46 11.13
N TYR A 106 16.12 -19.77 10.86
CA TYR A 106 15.73 -20.86 11.75
C TYR A 106 14.22 -20.97 12.05
N CYS A 107 13.38 -20.38 11.19
CA CYS A 107 11.93 -20.51 11.27
C CYS A 107 11.44 -21.75 10.49
N ASP A 108 10.36 -22.37 10.98
CA ASP A 108 9.72 -23.50 10.30
C ASP A 108 8.95 -23.00 9.06
N PRO A 109 9.28 -23.44 7.83
CA PRO A 109 8.61 -22.98 6.63
C PRO A 109 7.12 -23.34 6.51
N THR A 110 6.63 -24.30 7.30
CA THR A 110 5.23 -24.75 7.29
C THR A 110 4.43 -24.06 8.40
N ASN A 111 5.00 -23.98 9.60
CA ASN A 111 4.28 -23.52 10.80
C ASN A 111 4.44 -22.02 11.08
N THR A 112 5.41 -21.34 10.46
CA THR A 112 5.56 -19.89 10.63
C THR A 112 4.47 -19.14 9.85
N PRO A 113 3.64 -18.30 10.49
CA PRO A 113 2.64 -17.51 9.77
C PRO A 113 3.27 -16.56 8.74
N VAL A 114 2.75 -16.58 7.52
CA VAL A 114 3.19 -15.69 6.44
C VAL A 114 2.00 -14.88 5.91
N THR A 115 2.14 -13.56 5.94
CA THR A 115 1.18 -12.63 5.34
C THR A 115 1.59 -12.31 3.91
N THR A 116 0.70 -12.58 2.95
CA THR A 116 0.97 -12.41 1.51
C THR A 116 -0.21 -11.76 0.78
N ASP A 117 0.03 -11.25 -0.42
CA ASP A 117 -1.07 -10.87 -1.33
C ASP A 117 -1.84 -12.10 -1.87
N LYS A 118 -2.91 -11.86 -2.64
CA LYS A 118 -3.70 -12.91 -3.31
C LYS A 118 -3.30 -13.13 -4.77
N GLY A 119 -2.07 -12.80 -5.15
CA GLY A 119 -1.53 -13.19 -6.44
C GLY A 119 -1.59 -14.71 -6.60
N ALA A 120 -2.06 -15.20 -7.74
CA ALA A 120 -2.31 -16.64 -7.95
C ALA A 120 -1.09 -17.51 -7.61
N ASN A 121 0.10 -17.10 -8.04
CA ASN A 121 1.34 -17.83 -7.77
C ASN A 121 1.77 -17.73 -6.30
N MET A 122 1.51 -16.60 -5.63
CA MET A 122 1.76 -16.46 -4.18
C MET A 122 0.84 -17.39 -3.38
N VAL A 123 -0.45 -17.42 -3.71
CA VAL A 123 -1.44 -18.30 -3.06
C VAL A 123 -1.06 -19.77 -3.25
N ALA A 124 -0.70 -20.17 -4.47
CA ALA A 124 -0.25 -21.53 -4.75
C ALA A 124 1.05 -21.88 -3.99
N ALA A 125 2.04 -20.98 -3.97
CA ALA A 125 3.30 -21.16 -3.24
C ALA A 125 3.17 -21.27 -1.72
N THR A 126 2.04 -20.82 -1.16
CA THR A 126 1.81 -20.78 0.29
C THR A 126 0.61 -21.62 0.70
N ALA A 127 0.14 -22.52 -0.19
CA ALA A 127 -1.04 -23.34 0.05
C ALA A 127 -0.89 -24.32 1.23
N GLN A 128 0.33 -24.76 1.51
CA GLN A 128 0.65 -25.69 2.60
C GLN A 128 1.18 -24.97 3.86
N LYS A 129 1.07 -23.64 3.93
CA LYS A 129 1.61 -22.81 5.03
C LYS A 129 0.48 -22.15 5.80
N ILE A 130 0.76 -21.68 7.02
CA ILE A 130 -0.15 -20.78 7.75
C ILE A 130 -0.15 -19.41 7.05
N ARG A 131 -1.10 -19.23 6.13
CA ARG A 131 -1.19 -18.03 5.30
C ARG A 131 -2.22 -17.04 5.82
N ILE A 132 -1.81 -15.79 6.00
CA ILE A 132 -2.69 -14.66 6.33
C ILE A 132 -2.82 -13.80 5.08
N ASP A 133 -4.05 -13.46 4.70
CA ASP A 133 -4.29 -12.55 3.58
C ASP A 133 -3.92 -11.12 3.94
N CYS A 134 -3.14 -10.46 3.08
CA CYS A 134 -2.85 -9.04 3.24
C CYS A 134 -4.13 -8.20 3.11
N ALA A 135 -4.64 -7.71 4.24
CA ALA A 135 -5.87 -6.91 4.31
C ALA A 135 -5.83 -5.69 3.37
N CYS A 136 -4.70 -4.96 3.33
CA CYS A 136 -4.51 -3.83 2.42
C CYS A 136 -4.70 -4.24 0.95
N HIS A 137 -4.14 -5.39 0.55
CA HIS A 137 -4.29 -5.89 -0.80
C HIS A 137 -5.74 -6.32 -1.10
N ARG A 138 -6.42 -6.96 -0.14
CA ARG A 138 -7.83 -7.36 -0.28
C ARG A 138 -8.76 -6.16 -0.44
N ILE A 139 -8.64 -5.17 0.44
CA ILE A 139 -9.42 -3.93 0.38
C ILE A 139 -9.14 -3.20 -0.93
N ASN A 140 -7.87 -3.05 -1.31
CA ASN A 140 -7.50 -2.40 -2.57
C ASN A 140 -8.09 -3.12 -3.80
N THR A 141 -8.11 -4.45 -3.80
CA THR A 141 -8.70 -5.23 -4.89
C THR A 141 -10.22 -5.11 -4.92
N ALA A 142 -10.88 -5.07 -3.75
CA ALA A 142 -12.32 -4.85 -3.64
C ALA A 142 -12.71 -3.49 -4.24
N ILE A 143 -12.02 -2.42 -3.85
CA ILE A 143 -12.27 -1.07 -4.35
C ILE A 143 -12.01 -0.97 -5.85
N LYS A 144 -10.90 -1.55 -6.32
CA LYS A 144 -10.58 -1.54 -7.76
C LYS A 144 -11.69 -2.20 -8.57
N THR A 145 -12.07 -3.43 -8.21
CA THR A 145 -13.13 -4.15 -8.92
C THR A 145 -14.47 -3.44 -8.78
N GLY A 146 -14.78 -2.89 -7.61
CA GLY A 146 -16.01 -2.14 -7.38
C GLY A 146 -16.08 -0.87 -8.22
N TRP A 147 -14.96 -0.15 -8.36
CA TRP A 147 -14.90 1.03 -9.24
C TRP A 147 -15.06 0.66 -10.71
N GLU A 148 -14.38 -0.40 -11.18
CA GLU A 148 -14.54 -0.92 -12.55
C GLU A 148 -15.99 -1.34 -12.83
N ARG A 149 -16.65 -2.00 -11.87
CA ARG A 149 -18.07 -2.34 -11.96
C ARG A 149 -18.98 -1.12 -11.97
N ALA A 150 -18.71 -0.13 -11.11
CA ALA A 150 -19.51 1.09 -11.05
C ALA A 150 -19.46 1.88 -12.37
N MET A 151 -18.30 1.95 -13.04
CA MET A 151 -18.18 2.55 -14.38
C MET A 151 -18.96 1.76 -15.44
N MET A 152 -18.97 0.42 -15.36
CA MET A 152 -19.77 -0.40 -16.29
C MET A 152 -21.29 -0.22 -16.07
N GLU A 153 -21.72 0.05 -14.84
CA GLU A 153 -23.13 0.23 -14.49
C GLU A 153 -23.62 1.68 -14.61
N ASN A 154 -22.72 2.66 -14.73
CA ASN A 154 -23.07 4.08 -14.82
C ASN A 154 -22.10 4.82 -15.76
N GLU A 155 -22.64 5.27 -16.91
CA GLU A 155 -21.88 5.95 -17.97
C GLU A 155 -21.30 7.30 -17.51
N GLU A 156 -21.94 8.01 -16.58
CA GLU A 156 -21.43 9.30 -16.07
C GLU A 156 -20.13 9.08 -15.26
N LEU A 157 -20.01 7.98 -14.51
CA LEU A 157 -18.79 7.60 -13.80
C LEU A 157 -17.65 7.25 -14.76
N ASP A 158 -17.95 6.51 -15.82
CA ASP A 158 -16.98 6.13 -16.85
C ASP A 158 -16.47 7.39 -17.59
N GLN A 159 -17.39 8.25 -18.03
CA GLN A 159 -17.07 9.50 -18.71
C GLN A 159 -16.25 10.44 -17.81
N LEU A 160 -16.60 10.57 -16.53
CA LEU A 160 -15.81 11.34 -15.57
C LEU A 160 -14.39 10.80 -15.44
N HIS A 161 -14.23 9.47 -15.33
CA HIS A 161 -12.92 8.84 -15.20
C HIS A 161 -12.03 9.16 -16.41
N ASP A 162 -12.59 9.07 -17.62
CA ASP A 162 -11.89 9.35 -18.86
C ASP A 162 -11.53 10.83 -19.03
N ASP A 163 -12.44 11.74 -18.74
CA ASP A 163 -12.18 13.18 -18.85
C ASP A 163 -11.11 13.64 -17.84
N VAL A 164 -11.15 13.13 -16.61
CA VAL A 164 -10.10 13.39 -15.63
C VAL A 164 -8.75 12.81 -16.08
N ASN A 165 -8.72 11.56 -16.55
CA ASN A 165 -7.48 10.94 -17.07
C ASN A 165 -6.89 11.72 -18.24
N LYS A 166 -7.74 12.18 -19.16
CA LYS A 166 -7.37 12.99 -20.32
C LYS A 166 -6.75 14.32 -19.87
N ALA A 167 -7.39 15.02 -18.93
CA ALA A 167 -6.89 16.27 -18.38
C ALA A 167 -5.52 16.10 -17.70
N VAL A 168 -5.39 15.12 -16.80
CA VAL A 168 -4.11 14.82 -16.13
C VAL A 168 -3.04 14.42 -17.13
N THR A 169 -3.37 13.58 -18.12
CA THR A 169 -2.42 13.12 -19.12
C THR A 169 -1.90 14.27 -19.96
N PHE A 170 -2.79 15.16 -20.40
CA PHE A 170 -2.40 16.34 -21.15
C PHE A 170 -1.51 17.26 -20.33
N ALA A 171 -1.95 17.66 -19.14
CA ALA A 171 -1.21 18.57 -18.27
C ALA A 171 0.18 18.05 -17.86
N LYS A 172 0.37 16.74 -17.76
CA LYS A 172 1.71 16.13 -17.55
C LYS A 172 2.58 16.10 -18.79
N LYS A 173 2.00 16.01 -19.99
CA LYS A 173 2.76 16.01 -21.26
C LYS A 173 3.13 17.43 -21.70
N SER A 174 2.32 18.41 -21.33
CA SER A 174 2.56 19.82 -21.61
C SER A 174 3.58 20.41 -20.64
N SER A 175 4.64 21.00 -21.18
CA SER A 175 5.62 21.75 -20.39
C SER A 175 4.98 22.97 -19.73
N GLY A 176 5.43 23.31 -18.52
CA GLY A 176 5.01 24.51 -17.78
C GLY A 176 3.70 24.39 -17.00
N ILE A 177 2.76 23.53 -17.41
CA ILE A 177 1.45 23.46 -16.72
C ILE A 177 1.60 23.02 -15.26
N GLN A 178 2.35 21.95 -14.98
CA GLN A 178 2.50 21.41 -13.62
C GLN A 178 3.12 22.40 -12.62
N SER A 179 3.99 23.31 -13.08
CA SER A 179 4.64 24.32 -12.22
C SER A 179 3.73 25.49 -11.86
N GLU A 180 2.63 25.68 -12.59
CA GLU A 180 1.69 26.80 -12.39
C GLU A 180 0.47 26.41 -11.55
N LEU A 181 0.29 25.12 -11.27
CA LEU A 181 -0.83 24.61 -10.48
C LEU A 181 -0.55 24.68 -8.98
N PRO A 182 -1.57 24.93 -8.14
CA PRO A 182 -1.40 24.95 -6.69
C PRO A 182 -0.96 23.59 -6.15
N ILE A 183 -1.45 22.51 -6.76
CA ILE A 183 -0.94 21.15 -6.54
C ILE A 183 -0.70 20.43 -7.86
N SER A 184 0.39 19.66 -7.92
CA SER A 184 0.73 18.88 -9.09
C SER A 184 -0.30 17.78 -9.33
N LEU A 185 -0.82 17.69 -10.56
CA LEU A 185 -1.79 16.65 -10.91
C LEU A 185 -1.15 15.27 -10.80
N LYS A 186 -1.85 14.35 -10.13
CA LYS A 186 -1.37 12.99 -9.90
C LYS A 186 -1.95 12.07 -10.97
N ARG A 187 -1.14 11.14 -11.48
CA ARG A 187 -1.63 10.11 -12.40
C ARG A 187 -2.15 8.94 -11.60
N GLY A 188 -3.15 8.24 -12.14
CA GLY A 188 -3.46 6.87 -11.76
C GLY A 188 -2.20 5.99 -11.81
N GLY A 189 -1.90 5.29 -10.72
CA GLY A 189 -0.80 4.35 -10.56
C GLY A 189 -1.34 2.92 -10.46
N LYS A 190 -0.51 1.95 -10.85
CA LYS A 190 -0.91 0.53 -10.89
C LYS A 190 -0.86 -0.17 -9.52
N THR A 191 0.00 0.30 -8.61
CA THR A 191 0.35 -0.43 -7.37
C THR A 191 -0.70 -0.26 -6.27
N ARG A 192 -1.31 0.94 -6.15
CA ARG A 192 -2.42 1.23 -5.22
C ARG A 192 -3.53 2.00 -5.96
N PRO A 193 -4.36 1.31 -6.76
CA PRO A 193 -5.42 1.88 -7.57
C PRO A 193 -6.28 2.90 -6.84
N TRP A 194 -6.76 2.61 -5.62
CA TRP A 194 -7.64 3.56 -4.91
C TRP A 194 -6.91 4.83 -4.46
N ARG A 195 -5.69 4.74 -3.90
CA ARG A 195 -4.89 5.92 -3.51
C ARG A 195 -4.62 6.78 -4.72
N SER A 196 -4.33 6.13 -5.84
CA SER A 196 -4.04 6.82 -7.09
C SER A 196 -5.27 7.46 -7.70
N LEU A 197 -6.43 6.77 -7.65
CA LEU A 197 -7.72 7.27 -8.10
C LEU A 197 -8.14 8.50 -7.29
N TYR A 198 -8.16 8.38 -5.95
CA TYR A 198 -8.43 9.49 -5.05
C TYR A 198 -7.46 10.66 -5.29
N SER A 199 -6.16 10.39 -5.34
CA SER A 199 -5.16 11.44 -5.56
C SER A 199 -5.32 12.14 -6.91
N MET A 200 -5.69 11.40 -7.95
CA MET A 200 -5.93 11.95 -9.28
C MET A 200 -7.16 12.87 -9.26
N PHE A 201 -8.28 12.39 -8.75
CA PHE A 201 -9.54 13.14 -8.65
C PHE A 201 -9.40 14.37 -7.76
N ASN A 202 -8.87 14.20 -6.55
CA ASN A 202 -8.61 15.31 -5.64
C ASN A 202 -7.63 16.33 -6.25
N SER A 203 -6.62 15.87 -7.00
CA SER A 203 -5.67 16.80 -7.65
C SER A 203 -6.31 17.68 -8.72
N ILE A 204 -7.27 17.16 -9.48
CA ILE A 204 -8.06 17.97 -10.41
C ILE A 204 -8.98 18.89 -9.63
N LEU A 205 -9.71 18.38 -8.63
CA LEU A 205 -10.69 19.16 -7.88
C LEU A 205 -10.07 20.42 -7.25
N GLN A 206 -8.89 20.30 -6.62
CA GLN A 206 -8.22 21.46 -5.99
C GLN A 206 -7.55 22.40 -7.00
N SER A 207 -7.18 21.90 -8.18
CA SER A 207 -6.49 22.69 -9.22
C SER A 207 -7.41 23.15 -10.34
N TYR A 208 -8.70 22.82 -10.33
CA TYR A 208 -9.58 22.97 -11.50
C TYR A 208 -9.66 24.41 -11.98
N GLY A 209 -9.88 25.37 -11.08
CA GLY A 209 -9.98 26.79 -11.46
C GLY A 209 -8.73 27.27 -12.21
N LYS A 210 -7.55 27.06 -11.60
CA LYS A 210 -6.28 27.44 -12.21
C LYS A 210 -5.97 26.66 -13.50
N LEU A 211 -6.29 25.37 -13.53
CA LEU A 211 -6.13 24.52 -14.70
C LEU A 211 -7.02 25.01 -15.86
N SER A 212 -8.27 25.38 -15.57
CA SER A 212 -9.21 25.91 -16.54
C SER A 212 -8.72 27.23 -17.13
N ASP A 213 -8.19 28.14 -16.31
CA ASP A 213 -7.60 29.41 -16.77
C ASP A 213 -6.43 29.16 -17.73
N ILE A 214 -5.46 28.32 -17.32
CA ILE A 214 -4.28 27.99 -18.13
C ILE A 214 -4.70 27.36 -19.47
N LEU A 215 -5.68 26.45 -19.44
CA LEU A 215 -6.15 25.79 -20.66
C LEU A 215 -6.92 26.75 -21.56
N THR A 216 -7.67 27.69 -21.00
CA THR A 216 -8.37 28.74 -21.75
C THR A 216 -7.37 29.65 -22.46
N GLU A 217 -6.34 30.13 -21.77
CA GLU A 217 -5.25 30.94 -22.36
C GLU A 217 -4.53 30.19 -23.51
N LYS A 218 -4.44 28.87 -23.41
CA LYS A 218 -3.83 28.01 -24.44
C LYS A 218 -4.80 27.58 -25.55
N ASN A 219 -6.05 28.06 -25.58
CA ASN A 219 -7.12 27.62 -26.49
C ASN A 219 -7.41 26.10 -26.43
N LYS A 220 -7.35 25.54 -25.21
CA LYS A 220 -7.52 24.11 -24.89
C LYS A 220 -8.57 23.84 -23.81
N ALA A 221 -9.51 24.77 -23.56
CA ALA A 221 -10.56 24.61 -22.55
C ALA A 221 -11.41 23.32 -22.73
N TYR A 222 -11.56 22.82 -23.97
CA TYR A 222 -12.26 21.57 -24.28
C TYR A 222 -11.69 20.33 -23.57
N ILE A 223 -10.49 20.41 -23.00
CA ILE A 223 -9.86 19.31 -22.26
C ILE A 223 -10.54 19.06 -20.91
N VAL A 224 -11.07 20.11 -20.27
CA VAL A 224 -11.73 20.03 -18.95
C VAL A 224 -13.23 20.28 -19.03
N ALA A 225 -13.76 20.56 -20.21
CA ALA A 225 -15.17 20.91 -20.43
C ALA A 225 -16.15 19.79 -20.07
N GLY A 226 -15.75 18.52 -20.20
CA GLY A 226 -16.57 17.35 -19.85
C GLY A 226 -16.52 16.96 -18.37
N ILE A 227 -15.65 17.59 -17.56
CA ILE A 227 -15.50 17.22 -16.16
C ILE A 227 -16.66 17.79 -15.35
N ASP A 228 -17.57 16.91 -14.90
CA ASP A 228 -18.56 17.26 -13.89
C ASP A 228 -17.90 17.42 -12.52
N LEU A 229 -17.81 18.67 -12.04
CA LEU A 229 -17.21 19.01 -10.76
C LEU A 229 -18.01 18.53 -9.55
N ASN A 230 -19.33 18.46 -9.66
CA ASN A 230 -20.18 17.97 -8.57
C ASN A 230 -19.97 16.48 -8.42
N LEU A 231 -20.00 15.74 -9.53
CA LEU A 231 -19.73 14.31 -9.52
C LEU A 231 -18.31 14.00 -9.05
N LEU A 232 -17.32 14.77 -9.51
CA LEU A 232 -15.93 14.65 -9.05
C LEU A 232 -15.82 14.84 -7.53
N ALA A 233 -16.53 15.81 -6.97
CA ALA A 233 -16.54 16.06 -5.52
C ALA A 233 -17.20 14.91 -4.74
N ILE A 234 -18.33 14.38 -5.23
CA ILE A 234 -19.02 13.22 -4.63
C ILE A 234 -18.07 12.01 -4.58
N VAL A 235 -17.46 11.64 -5.71
CA VAL A 235 -16.57 10.48 -5.79
C VAL A 235 -15.30 10.68 -4.96
N THR A 236 -14.74 11.89 -4.96
CA THR A 236 -13.55 12.21 -4.13
C THR A 236 -13.86 12.04 -2.66
N LYS A 237 -14.99 12.58 -2.18
CA LYS A 237 -15.44 12.45 -0.80
C LYS A 237 -15.74 11.00 -0.42
N PHE A 238 -16.32 10.23 -1.33
CA PHE A 238 -16.62 8.81 -1.13
C PHE A 238 -15.35 8.00 -0.80
N PHE A 239 -14.25 8.24 -1.52
CA PHE A 239 -12.98 7.53 -1.31
C PHE A 239 -12.10 8.11 -0.20
N GLU A 240 -12.36 9.30 0.30
CA GLU A 240 -11.54 9.96 1.32
C GLU A 240 -11.39 9.11 2.60
N LYS A 241 -12.46 8.44 3.02
CA LYS A 241 -12.48 7.58 4.22
C LYS A 241 -11.44 6.45 4.18
N LEU A 242 -11.00 6.03 2.99
CA LEU A 242 -10.02 4.98 2.82
C LEU A 242 -8.63 5.36 3.34
N ASN A 243 -8.27 6.65 3.33
CA ASN A 243 -6.95 7.10 3.81
C ASN A 243 -6.69 6.63 5.24
N ARG A 244 -7.64 6.90 6.15
CA ARG A 244 -7.49 6.52 7.55
C ARG A 244 -7.40 5.00 7.74
N ILE A 245 -8.16 4.22 6.98
CA ILE A 245 -8.14 2.76 7.07
C ILE A 245 -6.78 2.22 6.65
N PHE A 246 -6.27 2.63 5.48
CA PHE A 246 -4.98 2.15 5.02
C PHE A 246 -3.83 2.65 5.88
N ASP A 247 -3.90 3.87 6.39
CA ASP A 247 -2.87 4.37 7.30
C ASP A 247 -2.78 3.46 8.53
N ILE A 248 -3.92 3.10 9.16
CA ILE A 248 -3.97 2.17 10.31
C ILE A 248 -3.41 0.78 9.97
N LEU A 249 -3.76 0.24 8.79
CA LEU A 249 -3.39 -1.13 8.41
C LEU A 249 -1.96 -1.26 7.89
N GLU A 250 -1.38 -0.19 7.35
CA GLU A 250 -0.02 -0.17 6.78
C GLU A 250 1.07 0.15 7.83
N PHE A 251 0.70 0.59 9.04
CA PHE A 251 1.70 0.84 10.09
C PHE A 251 2.40 -0.46 10.51
N GLY A 252 3.69 -0.56 10.21
CA GLY A 252 4.52 -1.69 10.63
C GLY A 252 5.19 -1.54 12.00
N SER A 253 5.06 -0.39 12.66
CA SER A 253 5.68 -0.10 13.97
C SER A 253 4.74 -0.32 15.16
N ILE A 254 3.46 -0.59 14.90
CA ILE A 254 2.45 -0.92 15.89
C ILE A 254 1.70 -2.18 15.42
N ALA A 255 1.08 -2.91 16.34
CA ALA A 255 0.19 -3.99 15.97
C ALA A 255 -0.96 -3.42 15.11
N SER A 256 -1.22 -4.03 13.95
CA SER A 256 -2.28 -3.61 13.02
C SER A 256 -3.31 -4.69 12.74
N ILE A 257 -2.99 -5.96 13.00
CA ILE A 257 -3.87 -7.10 12.69
C ILE A 257 -5.21 -7.05 13.43
N GLN A 258 -5.21 -6.51 14.65
CA GLN A 258 -6.42 -6.31 15.45
C GLN A 258 -7.36 -5.26 14.85
N ASN A 259 -6.86 -4.39 13.98
CA ASN A 259 -7.66 -3.38 13.29
C ASN A 259 -8.26 -3.88 11.97
N VAL A 260 -7.91 -5.09 11.51
CA VAL A 260 -8.38 -5.61 10.22
C VAL A 260 -9.90 -5.83 10.22
N ALA A 261 -10.42 -6.57 11.21
CA ALA A 261 -11.87 -6.80 11.32
C ALA A 261 -12.63 -5.48 11.58
N PRO A 262 -12.24 -4.62 12.54
CA PRO A 262 -12.85 -3.30 12.71
C PRO A 262 -12.83 -2.44 11.44
N SER A 263 -11.77 -2.50 10.64
CA SER A 263 -11.69 -1.76 9.37
C SER A 263 -12.71 -2.25 8.36
N TYR A 264 -12.99 -3.55 8.29
CA TYR A 264 -14.05 -4.10 7.43
C TYR A 264 -15.42 -3.52 7.83
N TYR A 265 -15.78 -3.60 9.11
CA TYR A 265 -17.07 -3.07 9.59
C TYR A 265 -17.15 -1.54 9.48
N ALA A 266 -16.05 -0.82 9.71
CA ALA A 266 -16.01 0.62 9.51
C ALA A 266 -16.28 1.00 8.04
N LEU A 267 -15.78 0.22 7.08
CA LEU A 267 -16.08 0.41 5.66
C LEU A 267 -17.51 0.00 5.31
N GLN A 268 -17.99 -1.11 5.87
CA GLN A 268 -19.38 -1.57 5.70
C GLN A 268 -20.37 -0.49 6.15
N ASN A 269 -20.21 0.03 7.37
CA ASN A 269 -21.05 1.10 7.91
C ASN A 269 -20.88 2.39 7.11
N ALA A 270 -19.66 2.71 6.66
CA ALA A 270 -19.41 3.90 5.86
C ALA A 270 -20.06 3.88 4.48
N TRP A 271 -20.38 2.68 3.96
CA TRP A 271 -20.96 2.44 2.64
C TRP A 271 -22.34 1.78 2.72
N GLU A 272 -22.97 1.77 3.89
CA GLU A 272 -24.36 1.37 4.04
C GLU A 272 -25.26 2.32 3.24
N ILE A 273 -26.29 1.77 2.58
CA ILE A 273 -27.20 2.55 1.75
C ILE A 273 -28.14 3.35 2.65
N GLU A 274 -28.17 4.66 2.45
CA GLU A 274 -29.03 5.60 3.16
C GLU A 274 -30.28 5.92 2.32
N THR A 275 -31.38 6.30 2.97
CA THR A 275 -32.66 6.54 2.29
C THR A 275 -32.60 7.72 1.32
N ASP A 276 -31.84 8.74 1.69
CA ASP A 276 -31.64 10.01 1.00
C ASP A 276 -30.43 9.99 0.05
N ASP A 277 -29.75 8.85 -0.11
CA ASP A 277 -28.69 8.71 -1.11
C ASP A 277 -29.24 9.00 -2.51
N ASP A 278 -28.53 9.88 -3.23
CA ASP A 278 -28.72 10.09 -4.66
C ASP A 278 -28.47 8.78 -5.43
N PRO A 279 -29.01 8.63 -6.66
CA PRO A 279 -28.90 7.39 -7.42
C PRO A 279 -27.47 6.90 -7.61
N LEU A 280 -26.51 7.81 -7.76
CA LEU A 280 -25.12 7.47 -8.03
C LEU A 280 -24.39 7.02 -6.76
N THR A 281 -24.57 7.74 -5.65
CA THR A 281 -24.04 7.33 -4.35
C THR A 281 -24.59 5.96 -3.95
N ARG A 282 -25.86 5.70 -4.22
CA ARG A 282 -26.49 4.38 -3.98
C ARG A 282 -25.83 3.26 -4.80
N ILE A 283 -25.52 3.51 -6.08
CA ILE A 283 -24.80 2.54 -6.94
C ILE A 283 -23.42 2.25 -6.36
N LEU A 284 -22.65 3.29 -6.01
CA LEU A 284 -21.32 3.14 -5.44
C LEU A 284 -21.34 2.35 -4.13
N ARG A 285 -22.21 2.73 -3.18
CA ARG A 285 -22.37 2.07 -1.88
C ARG A 285 -22.73 0.59 -2.03
N ARG A 286 -23.70 0.26 -2.87
CA ARG A 286 -24.10 -1.12 -3.17
C ARG A 286 -22.94 -1.94 -3.71
N ILE A 287 -22.32 -1.48 -4.82
CA ILE A 287 -21.26 -2.24 -5.49
C ILE A 287 -20.03 -2.41 -4.58
N MET A 288 -19.64 -1.35 -3.87
CA MET A 288 -18.47 -1.42 -2.98
C MET A 288 -18.72 -2.36 -1.80
N THR A 289 -19.93 -2.36 -1.24
CA THR A 289 -20.32 -3.30 -0.18
C THR A 289 -20.29 -4.76 -0.66
N GLU A 290 -20.81 -5.03 -1.85
CA GLU A 290 -20.74 -6.37 -2.46
C GLU A 290 -19.29 -6.85 -2.62
N GLU A 291 -18.40 -5.98 -3.13
CA GLU A 291 -16.99 -6.32 -3.32
C GLU A 291 -16.23 -6.47 -2.00
N LEU A 292 -16.57 -5.70 -0.96
CA LEU A 292 -16.04 -5.92 0.38
C LEU A 292 -16.41 -7.30 0.92
N VAL A 293 -17.66 -7.72 0.77
CA VAL A 293 -18.10 -9.06 1.18
C VAL A 293 -17.36 -10.13 0.38
N GLN A 294 -17.37 -10.02 -0.94
CA GLN A 294 -16.76 -11.05 -1.79
C GLN A 294 -15.25 -11.18 -1.60
N LYS A 295 -14.54 -10.08 -1.33
CA LYS A 295 -13.07 -10.09 -1.29
C LYS A 295 -12.47 -9.95 0.09
N VAL A 296 -13.02 -9.10 0.96
CA VAL A 296 -12.44 -8.82 2.28
C VAL A 296 -13.01 -9.78 3.31
N TRP A 297 -14.33 -9.89 3.45
CA TRP A 297 -14.97 -10.78 4.43
C TRP A 297 -14.52 -12.24 4.26
N THR A 298 -14.48 -12.74 3.02
CA THR A 298 -13.98 -14.10 2.69
C THR A 298 -12.51 -14.34 2.99
N SER A 299 -11.75 -13.29 3.31
CA SER A 299 -10.33 -13.37 3.68
C SER A 299 -10.10 -13.13 5.17
N LEU A 300 -11.14 -12.73 5.91
CA LEU A 300 -11.11 -12.70 7.37
C LEU A 300 -11.18 -14.14 7.90
N ASN A 301 -10.47 -14.37 9.00
CA ASN A 301 -10.40 -15.65 9.68
C ASN A 301 -10.30 -15.40 11.19
N SER A 302 -10.34 -16.48 11.98
CA SER A 302 -10.33 -16.42 13.45
C SER A 302 -9.19 -15.56 14.02
N ILE A 303 -8.01 -15.52 13.40
CA ILE A 303 -6.87 -14.72 13.88
C ILE A 303 -7.21 -13.24 13.94
N HIS A 304 -7.92 -12.72 12.93
CA HIS A 304 -8.30 -11.31 12.87
C HIS A 304 -9.28 -10.94 14.00
N PHE A 305 -10.26 -11.81 14.27
CA PHE A 305 -11.24 -11.61 15.33
C PHE A 305 -10.64 -11.80 16.72
N ILE A 306 -9.78 -12.81 16.91
CA ILE A 306 -9.05 -13.04 18.16
C ILE A 306 -8.14 -11.85 18.46
N ALA A 307 -7.39 -11.35 17.46
CA ALA A 307 -6.53 -10.19 17.65
C ALA A 307 -7.33 -8.95 18.08
N ALA A 308 -8.47 -8.70 17.44
CA ALA A 308 -9.37 -7.61 17.78
C ALA A 308 -9.96 -7.78 19.20
N TYR A 309 -10.36 -8.99 19.57
CA TYR A 309 -10.89 -9.32 20.90
C TYR A 309 -9.84 -9.13 22.02
N LEU A 310 -8.58 -9.44 21.74
CA LEU A 310 -7.47 -9.28 22.68
C LEU A 310 -7.05 -7.82 22.88
N ASP A 311 -7.49 -6.89 22.02
CA ASP A 311 -7.20 -5.47 22.17
C ASP A 311 -8.18 -4.82 23.17
N PRO A 312 -7.70 -4.35 24.34
CA PRO A 312 -8.57 -3.74 25.34
C PRO A 312 -9.20 -2.42 24.87
N THR A 313 -8.66 -1.76 23.84
CA THR A 313 -9.23 -0.55 23.24
C THR A 313 -10.45 -0.84 22.37
N LEU A 314 -10.63 -2.10 21.95
CA LEU A 314 -11.75 -2.57 21.13
C LEU A 314 -12.82 -3.32 21.96
N LYS A 315 -12.81 -3.22 23.28
CA LYS A 315 -13.80 -3.89 24.16
C LYS A 315 -15.26 -3.54 23.86
N SER A 316 -15.51 -2.35 23.34
CA SER A 316 -16.86 -1.90 22.94
C SER A 316 -17.22 -2.32 21.51
N PHE A 317 -16.30 -2.93 20.77
CA PHE A 317 -16.53 -3.41 19.43
C PHE A 317 -17.26 -4.75 19.49
N LEU A 318 -18.53 -4.75 19.07
CA LEU A 318 -19.35 -5.95 19.00
C LEU A 318 -19.05 -6.67 17.69
N PHE A 319 -18.47 -7.87 17.78
CA PHE A 319 -18.15 -8.72 16.63
C PHE A 319 -19.38 -9.46 16.06
N SER A 320 -20.49 -9.42 16.79
CA SER A 320 -21.76 -10.05 16.45
C SER A 320 -22.89 -9.05 16.69
N GLU A 321 -23.61 -8.70 15.63
CA GLU A 321 -25.07 -8.69 15.76
C GLU A 321 -25.50 -10.15 15.58
N GLU A 322 -25.92 -10.79 16.67
CA GLU A 322 -26.88 -11.91 16.54
C GLU A 322 -28.25 -11.33 16.19
#